data_AF-A0A846AHX6-F1
#
_entry.id   AF-A0A846AHX6-F1
#
_cell.length_a   1.000
_cell.length_b   1.000
_cell.length_c   1.000
_cell.angle_alpha   90.00
_cell.angle_beta   90.00
_cell.angle_gamma   90.00
#
_symmetry.space_group_name_H-M   'P 1'
#
loop_
_entity.id
_entity.type
_entity.pdbx_description
1 polymer ?
#
loop_
_entity_poly.entity_id
_entity_poly.type
_entity_poly.pdbx_seq_one_letter_code
_entity_poly.pdbx_strand_id
1 'polypeptide(L)'
;MSDWQVITGGVTAPKGYRATGVTAGFKPSGAPDLALILSDVDSIAAGVFTTSQVRAACVDYCRQQLEAKPSARAILCNSGQANAGTGSLGLQDAVESAEALGKALNISPESILLASTGVIGKRIKMDALKAAIPELVSTVSTEGGEAAAKAIVTTDLVTKSIALETQMGDRPVRIGGIAKGSGMIHPNMATMLSFVTCDAAVSPPLWQEMLTRAVNRSFNQITVDGDTSTNDTVIALANGQSRTSAITNVGAEAEKLEAMLTEVCVYLAKAVARDGEGATCLMEVQVTGTSDEASANQIAKTIAGSSLVKSAIFGRDPNWGRIAGAAGRAGVKFEQEQLEIKLGDFLMMENGQPLDFDRAAASEYLKQRAAGEYLKDDTVLISVKVGDGVGSGKAWGCDLSYDYVKINAEYTT
;
A
#
# COMPACT_ATOMS: atom_id res chain seq x y z
N MET A 1 -21.36 7.41 9.66
CA MET A 1 -20.26 6.85 10.47
C MET A 1 -20.09 5.42 10.05
N SER A 2 -18.87 5.02 9.70
CA SER A 2 -18.57 3.67 9.26
C SER A 2 -18.87 2.67 10.38
N ASP A 3 -19.62 1.62 10.06
CA ASP A 3 -20.06 0.59 11.01
C ASP A 3 -19.03 -0.54 11.05
N TRP A 4 -17.84 -0.27 11.59
CA TRP A 4 -16.81 -1.29 11.88
C TRP A 4 -15.93 -0.86 13.05
N GLN A 5 -15.27 -1.83 13.68
CA GLN A 5 -14.30 -1.61 14.75
C GLN A 5 -12.90 -2.08 14.32
N VAL A 6 -11.87 -1.39 14.80
CA VAL A 6 -10.47 -1.84 14.64
C VAL A 6 -10.22 -2.97 15.62
N ILE A 7 -9.64 -4.06 15.14
CA ILE A 7 -9.26 -5.24 15.94
C ILE A 7 -7.78 -5.58 15.74
N THR A 8 -7.22 -6.41 16.62
CA THR A 8 -5.85 -6.91 16.50
C THR A 8 -5.76 -8.13 15.58
N GLY A 9 -4.55 -8.45 15.11
CA GLY A 9 -4.25 -9.69 14.35
C GLY A 9 -3.85 -9.45 12.90
N GLY A 10 -4.09 -8.25 12.34
CA GLY A 10 -3.68 -7.91 10.99
C GLY A 10 -4.16 -8.95 9.97
N VAL A 11 -3.23 -9.46 9.15
CA VAL A 11 -3.51 -10.45 8.10
C VAL A 11 -4.00 -11.82 8.61
N THR A 12 -3.93 -12.11 9.92
CA THR A 12 -4.48 -13.33 10.53
C THR A 12 -5.74 -13.08 11.36
N ALA A 13 -6.24 -11.83 11.42
CA ALA A 13 -7.48 -11.52 12.12
C ALA A 13 -8.72 -12.22 11.50
N PRO A 14 -8.86 -12.32 10.15
CA PRO A 14 -9.94 -13.06 9.54
C PRO A 14 -9.82 -14.57 9.80
N LYS A 15 -10.96 -15.24 9.94
CA LYS A 15 -11.02 -16.68 10.28
C LYS A 15 -10.35 -17.52 9.19
N GLY A 16 -9.65 -18.58 9.60
CA GLY A 16 -9.03 -19.55 8.69
C GLY A 16 -7.77 -19.04 7.99
N TYR A 17 -7.11 -18.01 8.52
CA TYR A 17 -5.80 -17.57 8.08
C TYR A 17 -4.74 -17.79 9.15
N ARG A 18 -3.56 -18.21 8.71
CA ARG A 18 -2.35 -18.34 9.51
C ARG A 18 -1.21 -17.66 8.78
N ALA A 19 -0.24 -17.16 9.52
CA ALA A 19 0.94 -16.54 8.93
C ALA A 19 2.19 -16.84 9.75
N THR A 20 3.36 -16.56 9.18
CA THR A 20 4.64 -16.55 9.89
C THR A 20 5.68 -15.74 9.12
N GLY A 21 6.79 -15.41 9.78
CA GLY A 21 8.00 -14.90 9.17
C GLY A 21 9.23 -15.52 9.83
N VAL A 22 10.18 -15.98 9.01
CA VAL A 22 11.42 -16.64 9.47
C VAL A 22 12.64 -16.03 8.78
N THR A 23 13.83 -16.39 9.26
CA THR A 23 15.11 -15.98 8.65
C THR A 23 15.61 -17.09 7.72
N ALA A 24 15.55 -16.86 6.41
CA ALA A 24 16.15 -17.69 5.37
C ALA A 24 17.57 -17.25 4.99
N GLY A 25 18.00 -16.01 5.32
CA GLY A 25 19.39 -15.55 5.08
C GLY A 25 19.59 -14.81 3.76
N PHE A 26 18.54 -14.15 3.28
CA PHE A 26 18.56 -13.22 2.15
C PHE A 26 19.11 -11.84 2.56
N LYS A 27 18.81 -11.40 3.79
CA LYS A 27 19.30 -10.13 4.36
C LYS A 27 20.62 -10.29 5.12
N PRO A 28 21.65 -9.46 4.88
CA PRO A 28 22.91 -9.49 5.64
C PRO A 28 22.74 -9.25 7.14
N SER A 29 21.68 -8.54 7.55
CA SER A 29 21.40 -8.24 8.95
C SER A 29 20.99 -9.45 9.80
N GLY A 30 20.63 -10.57 9.18
CA GLY A 30 20.05 -11.74 9.87
C GLY A 30 18.61 -11.53 10.34
N ALA A 31 17.98 -10.40 10.01
CA ALA A 31 16.57 -10.17 10.29
C ALA A 31 15.67 -11.13 9.48
N PRO A 32 14.46 -11.46 9.97
CA PRO A 32 13.50 -12.28 9.24
C PRO A 32 13.26 -11.75 7.83
N ASP A 33 13.23 -12.64 6.85
CA ASP A 33 13.28 -12.28 5.43
C ASP A 33 12.47 -13.22 4.51
N LEU A 34 11.73 -14.16 5.09
CA LEU A 34 10.80 -15.03 4.38
C LEU A 34 9.48 -15.14 5.15
N ALA A 35 8.38 -14.72 4.52
CA ALA A 35 7.04 -14.73 5.09
C ALA A 35 6.11 -15.70 4.35
N LEU A 36 5.21 -16.33 5.10
CA LEU A 36 4.13 -17.15 4.57
C LEU A 36 2.80 -16.65 5.13
N ILE A 37 1.82 -16.43 4.26
CA ILE A 37 0.42 -16.25 4.61
C ILE A 37 -0.34 -17.43 4.01
N LEU A 38 -1.09 -18.15 4.82
CA LEU A 38 -1.75 -19.40 4.46
C LEU A 38 -3.23 -19.35 4.84
N SER A 39 -4.10 -19.69 3.90
CA SER A 39 -5.51 -19.97 4.14
C SER A 39 -5.72 -21.47 4.36
N ASP A 40 -6.50 -21.80 5.39
CA ASP A 40 -6.85 -23.18 5.73
C ASP A 40 -7.74 -23.85 4.66
N VAL A 41 -8.37 -23.05 3.80
CA VAL A 41 -9.17 -23.50 2.65
C VAL A 41 -8.78 -22.76 1.37
N ASP A 42 -9.29 -23.24 0.22
CA ASP A 42 -9.21 -22.48 -1.04
C ASP A 42 -9.83 -21.10 -0.86
N SER A 43 -9.10 -20.06 -1.26
CA SER A 43 -9.56 -18.68 -1.18
C SER A 43 -9.68 -18.10 -2.58
N ILE A 44 -10.68 -17.25 -2.77
CA ILE A 44 -10.73 -16.38 -3.94
C ILE A 44 -9.57 -15.40 -3.83
N ALA A 45 -8.87 -15.18 -4.94
CA ALA A 45 -7.70 -14.33 -4.99
C ALA A 45 -7.90 -13.23 -6.03
N ALA A 46 -7.54 -12.01 -5.65
CA ALA A 46 -7.46 -10.86 -6.53
C ALA A 46 -6.06 -10.24 -6.42
N GLY A 47 -5.61 -9.62 -7.51
CA GLY A 47 -4.28 -9.02 -7.59
C GLY A 47 -4.27 -7.72 -8.38
N VAL A 48 -3.46 -6.77 -7.92
CA VAL A 48 -3.08 -5.54 -8.65
C VAL A 48 -1.56 -5.44 -8.58
N PHE A 49 -0.90 -5.26 -9.71
CA PHE A 49 0.56 -5.41 -9.83
C PHE A 49 1.19 -4.25 -10.58
N THR A 50 2.50 -4.03 -10.50
CA THR A 50 3.20 -2.99 -11.27
C THR A 50 2.87 -3.01 -12.77
N THR A 51 2.86 -1.83 -13.40
CA THR A 51 2.86 -1.65 -14.86
C THR A 51 4.26 -1.58 -15.45
N SER A 52 5.31 -1.66 -14.62
CA SER A 52 6.70 -1.54 -15.07
C SER A 52 7.03 -2.50 -16.22
N GLN A 53 7.76 -1.99 -17.21
CA GLN A 53 8.28 -2.81 -18.31
C GLN A 53 9.37 -3.77 -17.85
N VAL A 54 10.09 -3.42 -16.77
CA VAL A 54 11.18 -4.21 -16.17
C VAL A 54 10.72 -4.91 -14.90
N ARG A 55 9.44 -5.26 -14.82
CA ARG A 55 8.83 -5.92 -13.66
C ARG A 55 9.47 -7.27 -13.32
N ALA A 56 9.42 -7.64 -12.05
CA ALA A 56 10.01 -8.86 -11.53
C ALA A 56 9.27 -10.12 -11.97
N ALA A 57 9.99 -11.24 -11.98
CA ALA A 57 9.44 -12.52 -12.42
C ALA A 57 8.23 -12.99 -11.59
N CYS A 58 8.19 -12.69 -10.29
CA CYS A 58 7.04 -13.02 -9.43
C CYS A 58 5.75 -12.29 -9.85
N VAL A 59 5.86 -11.11 -10.45
CA VAL A 59 4.71 -10.34 -10.94
C VAL A 59 4.06 -11.05 -12.13
N ASP A 60 4.86 -11.44 -13.12
CA ASP A 60 4.37 -12.18 -14.28
C ASP A 60 3.80 -13.55 -13.88
N TYR A 61 4.50 -14.26 -12.99
CA TYR A 61 4.02 -15.51 -12.42
C TYR A 61 2.63 -15.36 -11.78
N CYS A 62 2.45 -14.39 -10.86
CA CYS A 62 1.18 -14.18 -10.18
C CYS A 62 0.05 -13.79 -11.12
N ARG A 63 0.31 -12.94 -12.12
CA ARG A 63 -0.68 -12.60 -13.16
C ARG A 63 -1.16 -13.85 -13.90
N GLN A 64 -0.23 -14.70 -14.32
CA GLN A 64 -0.55 -15.96 -15.00
C GLN A 64 -1.38 -16.90 -14.12
N GLN A 65 -1.02 -17.05 -12.84
CA GLN A 65 -1.78 -17.91 -11.92
C GLN A 65 -3.22 -17.39 -11.74
N LEU A 66 -3.39 -16.08 -11.52
CA LEU A 66 -4.72 -15.48 -11.32
C LEU A 66 -5.59 -15.50 -12.58
N GLU A 67 -4.98 -15.35 -13.76
CA GLU A 67 -5.69 -15.47 -15.04
C GLU A 67 -6.15 -16.92 -15.29
N ALA A 68 -5.32 -17.91 -14.96
CA ALA A 68 -5.68 -19.32 -15.08
C ALA A 68 -6.77 -19.72 -14.08
N LYS A 69 -6.66 -19.26 -12.83
CA LYS A 69 -7.65 -19.50 -11.77
C LYS A 69 -7.61 -18.37 -10.74
N PRO A 70 -8.71 -17.63 -10.50
CA PRO A 70 -8.76 -16.53 -9.53
C PRO A 70 -8.89 -17.05 -8.09
N SER A 71 -8.01 -17.96 -7.71
CA SER A 71 -7.96 -18.59 -6.38
C SER A 71 -6.53 -18.85 -5.96
N ALA A 72 -6.25 -18.71 -4.67
CA ALA A 72 -4.99 -19.10 -4.08
C ALA A 72 -5.23 -19.60 -2.65
N ARG A 73 -4.25 -20.32 -2.12
CA ARG A 73 -4.19 -20.78 -0.73
C ARG A 73 -3.07 -20.13 0.04
N ALA A 74 -1.98 -19.75 -0.61
CA ALA A 74 -0.83 -19.18 0.08
C ALA A 74 -0.23 -17.99 -0.67
N ILE A 75 0.42 -17.11 0.09
CA ILE A 75 1.32 -16.08 -0.40
C ILE A 75 2.69 -16.34 0.23
N LEU A 76 3.70 -16.52 -0.60
CA LEU A 76 5.10 -16.59 -0.18
C LEU A 76 5.79 -15.27 -0.53
N CYS A 77 6.37 -14.61 0.47
CA CYS A 77 7.04 -13.33 0.26
C CYS A 77 8.47 -13.39 0.78
N ASN A 78 9.46 -13.08 -0.07
CA ASN A 78 10.84 -12.90 0.37
C ASN A 78 11.23 -11.42 0.37
N SER A 79 12.06 -11.01 1.33
CA SER A 79 12.68 -9.69 1.38
C SER A 79 14.21 -9.76 1.28
N GLY A 80 14.84 -8.72 0.75
CA GLY A 80 16.29 -8.63 0.52
C GLY A 80 16.75 -9.00 -0.90
N GLN A 81 15.90 -9.66 -1.71
CA GLN A 81 16.19 -10.00 -3.11
C GLN A 81 14.93 -9.81 -3.96
N ALA A 82 14.89 -8.79 -4.80
CA ALA A 82 13.69 -8.49 -5.59
C ALA A 82 13.44 -9.48 -6.73
N ASN A 83 14.47 -10.21 -7.17
CA ASN A 83 14.39 -11.08 -8.35
C ASN A 83 13.81 -10.35 -9.58
N ALA A 84 14.19 -9.08 -9.73
CA ALA A 84 13.87 -8.22 -10.87
C ALA A 84 15.10 -8.08 -11.76
N GLY A 85 14.90 -7.98 -13.08
CA GLY A 85 16.01 -7.89 -14.03
C GLY A 85 16.89 -9.15 -14.10
N THR A 86 16.34 -10.32 -13.76
CA THR A 86 17.05 -11.61 -13.66
C THR A 86 16.75 -12.59 -14.80
N GLY A 87 15.99 -12.16 -15.80
CA GLY A 87 15.70 -12.93 -17.01
C GLY A 87 14.96 -14.25 -16.76
N SER A 88 15.12 -15.20 -17.68
CA SER A 88 14.46 -16.52 -17.61
C SER A 88 14.81 -17.32 -16.36
N LEU A 89 16.02 -17.13 -15.82
CA LEU A 89 16.46 -17.76 -14.57
C LEU A 89 15.70 -17.23 -13.35
N GLY A 90 15.31 -15.95 -13.35
CA GLY A 90 14.44 -15.40 -12.31
C GLY A 90 13.02 -15.97 -12.34
N LEU A 91 12.50 -16.25 -13.54
CA LEU A 91 11.22 -16.95 -13.70
C LEU A 91 11.30 -18.40 -13.23
N GLN A 92 12.41 -19.08 -13.51
CA GLN A 92 12.67 -20.42 -12.98
C GLN A 92 12.69 -20.42 -11.44
N ASP A 93 13.35 -19.43 -10.81
CA ASP A 93 13.35 -19.28 -9.35
C ASP A 93 11.94 -19.11 -8.78
N ALA A 94 11.08 -18.34 -9.45
CA ALA A 94 9.69 -18.14 -9.05
C ALA A 94 8.91 -19.47 -9.08
N VAL A 95 8.96 -20.19 -10.20
CA VAL A 95 8.29 -21.50 -10.35
C VAL A 95 8.80 -22.49 -9.30
N GLU A 96 10.11 -22.60 -9.14
CA GLU A 96 10.72 -23.52 -8.19
C GLU A 96 10.40 -23.16 -6.73
N SER A 97 10.25 -21.88 -6.41
CA SER A 97 9.80 -21.43 -5.08
C SER A 97 8.38 -21.90 -4.76
N ALA A 98 7.46 -21.75 -5.73
CA ALA A 98 6.09 -22.24 -5.59
C ALA A 98 6.04 -23.77 -5.50
N GLU A 99 6.81 -24.50 -6.32
CA GLU A 99 6.90 -25.96 -6.27
C GLU A 99 7.42 -26.47 -4.92
N ALA A 100 8.48 -25.86 -4.40
CA ALA A 100 9.07 -26.24 -3.13
C ALA A 100 8.09 -26.04 -1.96
N LEU A 101 7.39 -24.91 -1.93
CA LEU A 101 6.39 -24.64 -0.90
C LEU A 101 5.15 -25.53 -1.08
N GLY A 102 4.67 -25.71 -2.31
CA GLY A 102 3.52 -26.56 -2.63
C GLY A 102 3.73 -28.01 -2.17
N LYS A 103 4.94 -28.55 -2.40
CA LYS A 103 5.34 -29.86 -1.89
C LYS A 103 5.30 -29.93 -0.36
N ALA A 104 5.83 -28.91 0.32
CA ALA A 104 5.88 -28.90 1.79
C ALA A 104 4.49 -28.74 2.44
N LEU A 105 3.59 -28.00 1.80
CA LEU A 105 2.20 -27.80 2.25
C LEU A 105 1.23 -28.89 1.74
N ASN A 106 1.69 -29.76 0.84
CA ASN A 106 0.86 -30.73 0.12
C ASN A 106 -0.33 -30.05 -0.62
N ILE A 107 -0.04 -28.97 -1.33
CA ILE A 107 -1.00 -28.24 -2.18
C ILE A 107 -0.40 -28.05 -3.59
N SER A 108 -1.25 -27.73 -4.57
CA SER A 108 -0.78 -27.44 -5.93
C SER A 108 0.05 -26.15 -5.94
N PRO A 109 1.21 -26.12 -6.63
CA PRO A 109 2.02 -24.91 -6.79
C PRO A 109 1.25 -23.74 -7.39
N GLU A 110 0.28 -24.01 -8.28
CA GLU A 110 -0.60 -23.00 -8.90
C GLU A 110 -1.53 -22.31 -7.88
N SER A 111 -1.67 -22.87 -6.68
CA SER A 111 -2.42 -22.26 -5.57
C SER A 111 -1.56 -21.32 -4.71
N ILE A 112 -0.33 -21.02 -5.13
CA ILE A 112 0.62 -20.19 -4.39
C ILE A 112 0.88 -18.93 -5.19
N LEU A 113 0.74 -17.78 -4.56
CA LEU A 113 1.16 -16.49 -5.11
C LEU A 113 2.50 -16.08 -4.48
N LEU A 114 3.30 -15.36 -5.24
CA LEU A 114 4.67 -14.99 -4.89
C LEU A 114 4.84 -13.49 -4.85
N ALA A 115 5.67 -13.02 -3.93
CA ALA A 115 6.14 -11.65 -3.88
C ALA A 115 7.61 -11.60 -3.49
N SER A 116 8.34 -10.65 -4.06
CA SER A 116 9.76 -10.45 -3.80
C SER A 116 10.04 -8.96 -3.65
N THR A 117 10.95 -8.58 -2.76
CA THR A 117 11.40 -7.19 -2.61
C THR A 117 12.86 -7.14 -2.16
N GLY A 118 13.56 -6.04 -2.44
CA GLY A 118 14.98 -5.84 -2.14
C GLY A 118 15.79 -5.58 -3.41
N VAL A 119 16.97 -6.19 -3.48
CA VAL A 119 17.96 -5.82 -4.50
C VAL A 119 17.57 -6.26 -5.91
N ILE A 120 17.62 -5.32 -6.88
CA ILE A 120 17.41 -5.57 -8.32
C ILE A 120 18.67 -6.23 -8.92
N GLY A 121 18.50 -7.10 -9.92
CA GLY A 121 19.61 -7.82 -10.56
C GLY A 121 20.14 -9.00 -9.74
N LYS A 122 19.51 -9.30 -8.60
CA LYS A 122 19.88 -10.41 -7.71
C LYS A 122 18.80 -11.48 -7.70
N ARG A 123 19.16 -12.67 -8.20
CA ARG A 123 18.34 -13.89 -8.13
C ARG A 123 18.11 -14.34 -6.69
N ILE A 124 17.07 -15.12 -6.45
CA ILE A 124 16.78 -15.71 -5.14
C ILE A 124 17.87 -16.72 -4.78
N LYS A 125 18.33 -16.74 -3.52
CA LYS A 125 19.20 -17.82 -3.02
C LYS A 125 18.38 -19.10 -2.84
N MET A 126 18.13 -19.84 -3.91
CA MET A 126 17.19 -20.97 -3.90
C MET A 126 17.53 -22.06 -2.89
N ASP A 127 18.81 -22.37 -2.65
CA ASP A 127 19.20 -23.35 -1.62
C ASP A 127 18.79 -22.90 -0.21
N ALA A 128 18.96 -21.61 0.08
CA ALA A 128 18.56 -21.02 1.35
C ALA A 128 17.03 -20.98 1.51
N LEU A 129 16.31 -20.63 0.43
CA LEU A 129 14.84 -20.67 0.40
C LEU A 129 14.32 -22.09 0.71
N LYS A 130 14.83 -23.10 0.00
CA LYS A 130 14.42 -24.50 0.19
C LYS A 130 14.76 -25.02 1.58
N ALA A 131 15.91 -24.63 2.14
CA ALA A 131 16.31 -25.00 3.49
C ALA A 131 15.40 -24.38 4.57
N ALA A 132 14.86 -23.18 4.33
CA ALA A 132 13.99 -22.48 5.27
C ALA A 132 12.52 -22.94 5.22
N ILE A 133 12.05 -23.51 4.10
CA ILE A 133 10.65 -23.93 3.92
C ILE A 133 10.12 -24.87 5.02
N PRO A 134 10.86 -25.91 5.47
CA PRO A 134 10.39 -26.78 6.56
C PRO A 134 10.07 -26.01 7.85
N GLU A 135 10.95 -25.09 8.25
CA GLU A 135 10.72 -24.23 9.42
C GLU A 135 9.50 -23.33 9.18
N LEU A 136 9.46 -22.63 8.04
CA LEU A 136 8.36 -21.74 7.64
C LEU A 136 6.99 -22.43 7.70
N VAL A 137 6.88 -23.67 7.24
CA VAL A 137 5.62 -24.42 7.30
C VAL A 137 5.30 -24.87 8.73
N SER A 138 6.30 -25.22 9.54
CA SER A 138 6.08 -25.69 10.91
C SER A 138 5.66 -24.58 11.89
N THR A 139 6.02 -23.32 11.61
CA THR A 139 5.76 -22.18 12.52
C THR A 139 4.53 -21.35 12.14
N VAL A 140 3.81 -21.70 11.07
CA VAL A 140 2.63 -20.96 10.62
C VAL A 140 1.48 -21.04 11.63
N SER A 141 1.03 -19.89 12.16
CA SER A 141 0.03 -19.83 13.24
C SER A 141 -0.96 -18.68 13.06
N THR A 142 -2.10 -18.74 13.77
CA THR A 142 -3.13 -17.70 13.82
C THR A 142 -2.65 -16.40 14.46
N GLU A 143 -1.54 -16.44 15.22
CA GLU A 143 -0.90 -15.30 15.88
C GLU A 143 0.31 -14.76 15.09
N GLY A 144 0.69 -15.42 13.99
CA GLY A 144 1.92 -15.11 13.26
C GLY A 144 1.83 -13.92 12.29
N GLY A 145 0.73 -13.15 12.30
CA GLY A 145 0.55 -11.98 11.44
C GLY A 145 1.66 -10.92 11.63
N GLU A 146 2.07 -10.67 12.87
CA GLU A 146 3.17 -9.73 13.16
C GLU A 146 4.53 -10.27 12.71
N ALA A 147 4.76 -11.58 12.84
CA ALA A 147 5.99 -12.20 12.35
C ALA A 147 6.11 -12.09 10.82
N ALA A 148 5.00 -12.29 10.10
CA ALA A 148 4.95 -12.07 8.65
C ALA A 148 5.20 -10.59 8.29
N ALA A 149 4.58 -9.63 9.00
CA ALA A 149 4.82 -8.21 8.77
C ALA A 149 6.31 -7.83 8.95
N LYS A 150 6.98 -8.38 9.97
CA LYS A 150 8.43 -8.18 10.18
C LYS A 150 9.30 -8.81 9.10
N ALA A 151 8.89 -9.93 8.53
CA ALA A 151 9.70 -10.61 7.52
C ALA A 151 9.67 -9.91 6.15
N ILE A 152 8.65 -9.12 5.85
CA ILE A 152 8.52 -8.44 4.55
C ILE A 152 9.19 -7.06 4.49
N VAL A 153 9.57 -6.46 5.63
CA VAL A 153 10.19 -5.12 5.65
C VAL A 153 11.62 -5.11 5.09
N THR A 154 11.99 -3.99 4.48
CA THR A 154 13.35 -3.71 3.97
C THR A 154 13.97 -2.51 4.66
N THR A 155 13.74 -1.31 4.13
CA THR A 155 14.22 -0.02 4.64
C THR A 155 13.14 0.68 5.47
N ASP A 156 11.99 0.02 5.68
CA ASP A 156 10.93 0.46 6.57
C ASP A 156 11.45 0.62 8.01
N LEU A 157 10.96 1.64 8.73
CA LEU A 157 11.29 1.83 10.15
C LEU A 157 10.31 1.09 11.07
N VAL A 158 9.08 0.86 10.59
CA VAL A 158 8.01 0.22 11.35
C VAL A 158 7.25 -0.82 10.53
N THR A 159 6.70 -1.83 11.22
CA THR A 159 5.73 -2.75 10.64
C THR A 159 4.39 -2.04 10.42
N LYS A 160 3.68 -2.42 9.35
CA LYS A 160 2.42 -1.78 8.94
C LYS A 160 1.35 -2.86 8.88
N SER A 161 0.34 -2.76 9.74
CA SER A 161 -0.67 -3.80 9.95
C SER A 161 -1.97 -3.17 10.46
N ILE A 162 -3.11 -3.65 9.96
CA ILE A 162 -4.45 -3.26 10.43
C ILE A 162 -5.44 -4.41 10.23
N ALA A 163 -6.45 -4.49 11.09
CA ALA A 163 -7.61 -5.33 10.88
C ALA A 163 -8.89 -4.64 11.34
N LEU A 164 -9.99 -4.92 10.65
CA LEU A 164 -11.31 -4.39 10.89
C LEU A 164 -12.31 -5.54 11.05
N GLU A 165 -13.34 -5.33 11.88
CA GLU A 165 -14.47 -6.23 12.04
C GLU A 165 -15.78 -5.45 11.94
N THR A 166 -16.76 -6.05 11.26
CA THR A 166 -18.15 -5.58 11.24
C THR A 166 -19.11 -6.76 11.36
N GLN A 167 -20.37 -6.49 11.71
CA GLN A 167 -21.47 -7.41 11.44
C GLN A 167 -21.94 -7.31 9.98
N MET A 168 -22.17 -8.46 9.35
CA MET A 168 -22.86 -8.62 8.07
C MET A 168 -23.94 -9.69 8.26
N GLY A 169 -25.21 -9.28 8.29
CA GLY A 169 -26.29 -10.13 8.78
C GLY A 169 -26.13 -10.45 10.27
N ASP A 170 -26.12 -11.75 10.61
CA ASP A 170 -25.97 -12.27 11.98
C ASP A 170 -24.54 -12.67 12.35
N ARG A 171 -23.55 -12.43 11.46
CA ARG A 171 -22.19 -12.94 11.60
C ARG A 171 -21.13 -11.85 11.47
N PRO A 172 -20.04 -11.96 12.26
CA PRO A 172 -18.92 -11.05 12.12
C PRO A 172 -18.13 -11.41 10.86
N VAL A 173 -17.78 -10.37 10.10
CA VAL A 173 -16.87 -10.40 8.97
C VAL A 173 -15.65 -9.57 9.31
N ARG A 174 -14.48 -10.10 8.95
CA ARG A 174 -13.18 -9.51 9.23
C ARG A 174 -12.39 -9.36 7.96
N ILE A 175 -11.65 -8.26 7.91
CA ILE A 175 -10.64 -8.00 6.89
C ILE A 175 -9.40 -7.46 7.58
N GLY A 176 -8.24 -7.89 7.13
CA GLY A 176 -6.98 -7.39 7.67
C GLY A 176 -5.89 -7.43 6.63
N GLY A 177 -4.83 -6.68 6.88
CA GLY A 177 -3.73 -6.62 5.94
C GLY A 177 -2.44 -6.15 6.55
N ILE A 178 -1.37 -6.42 5.82
CA ILE A 178 -0.01 -5.95 6.11
C ILE A 178 0.56 -5.32 4.84
N ALA A 179 1.43 -4.34 5.00
CA ALA A 179 2.15 -3.74 3.89
C ALA A 179 3.60 -3.44 4.24
N LYS A 180 4.42 -3.25 3.21
CA LYS A 180 5.79 -2.75 3.32
C LYS A 180 6.05 -1.73 2.22
N GLY A 181 6.88 -0.75 2.46
CA GLY A 181 7.21 0.35 1.55
C GLY A 181 7.72 1.55 2.34
N SER A 182 8.81 2.16 1.86
CA SER A 182 9.38 3.40 2.41
C SER A 182 10.16 4.18 1.35
N GLY A 183 10.93 3.48 0.49
CA GLY A 183 11.61 4.04 -0.67
C GLY A 183 11.14 3.45 -2.01
N MET A 184 11.49 4.16 -3.08
CA MET A 184 11.03 3.97 -4.45
C MET A 184 9.51 4.14 -4.57
N ILE A 185 8.84 5.01 -3.81
CA ILE A 185 7.35 5.07 -3.79
C ILE A 185 6.74 6.09 -4.78
N HIS A 186 6.29 5.62 -5.95
CA HIS A 186 5.38 6.37 -6.84
C HIS A 186 4.52 5.46 -7.72
N PRO A 187 3.46 4.87 -7.14
CA PRO A 187 2.49 4.05 -7.84
C PRO A 187 2.01 4.53 -9.22
N ASN A 188 2.07 3.67 -10.23
CA ASN A 188 0.97 3.59 -11.20
C ASN A 188 0.61 2.10 -11.27
N MET A 189 0.07 1.63 -10.12
CA MET A 189 0.00 0.27 -9.54
C MET A 189 0.98 -0.10 -8.37
N ALA A 190 1.63 0.90 -7.75
CA ALA A 190 2.20 1.02 -6.36
C ALA A 190 3.49 0.35 -5.86
N THR A 191 4.58 1.10 -5.69
CA THR A 191 5.78 0.58 -5.01
C THR A 191 5.56 0.24 -3.57
N MET A 192 5.38 -1.04 -3.33
CA MET A 192 5.17 -1.66 -2.04
C MET A 192 4.89 -3.13 -2.27
N LEU A 193 4.82 -3.90 -1.19
CA LEU A 193 4.07 -5.14 -1.17
C LEU A 193 2.94 -4.98 -0.16
N SER A 194 1.74 -5.42 -0.51
CA SER A 194 0.58 -5.39 0.39
C SER A 194 -0.23 -6.68 0.25
N PHE A 195 -0.59 -7.26 1.39
CA PHE A 195 -1.33 -8.50 1.46
C PHE A 195 -2.55 -8.31 2.34
N VAL A 196 -3.73 -8.59 1.78
CA VAL A 196 -5.01 -8.45 2.46
C VAL A 196 -5.68 -9.83 2.55
N THR A 197 -6.28 -10.12 3.68
CA THR A 197 -7.07 -11.33 3.93
C THR A 197 -8.46 -10.94 4.38
N CYS A 198 -9.46 -11.74 4.01
CA CYS A 198 -10.86 -11.50 4.30
C CYS A 198 -11.58 -12.83 4.51
N ASP A 199 -12.45 -12.92 5.50
CA ASP A 199 -13.23 -14.13 5.74
C ASP A 199 -14.66 -14.08 5.16
N ALA A 200 -15.04 -13.01 4.46
CA ALA A 200 -16.31 -12.92 3.73
C ALA A 200 -16.37 -13.91 2.55
N ALA A 201 -17.58 -14.38 2.24
CA ALA A 201 -17.85 -15.08 1.00
C ALA A 201 -18.23 -14.06 -0.09
N VAL A 202 -17.41 -13.90 -1.12
CA VAL A 202 -17.60 -12.94 -2.22
C VAL A 202 -17.36 -13.62 -3.56
N SER A 203 -17.94 -13.16 -4.67
CA SER A 203 -17.64 -13.73 -5.99
C SER A 203 -16.28 -13.26 -6.53
N PRO A 204 -15.56 -14.05 -7.35
CA PRO A 204 -14.25 -13.64 -7.88
C PRO A 204 -14.25 -12.33 -8.68
N PRO A 205 -15.20 -12.10 -9.63
CA PRO A 205 -15.22 -10.84 -10.37
C PRO A 205 -15.41 -9.63 -9.47
N LEU A 206 -16.34 -9.73 -8.51
CA LEU A 206 -16.64 -8.66 -7.58
C LEU A 206 -15.45 -8.36 -6.67
N TRP A 207 -14.74 -9.38 -6.19
CA TRP A 207 -13.56 -9.20 -5.36
C TRP A 207 -12.42 -8.49 -6.09
N GLN A 208 -12.16 -8.86 -7.35
CA GLN A 208 -11.17 -8.18 -8.18
C GLN A 208 -11.55 -6.72 -8.46
N GLU A 209 -12.82 -6.45 -8.74
CA GLU A 209 -13.33 -5.09 -8.94
C GLU A 209 -13.19 -4.21 -7.69
N MET A 210 -13.59 -4.75 -6.52
CA MET A 210 -13.44 -4.08 -5.22
C MET A 210 -11.98 -3.76 -4.94
N LEU A 211 -11.08 -4.73 -5.13
CA LEU A 211 -9.64 -4.52 -4.94
C LEU A 211 -9.11 -3.43 -5.86
N THR A 212 -9.49 -3.44 -7.13
CA THR A 212 -9.05 -2.44 -8.11
C THR A 212 -9.45 -1.02 -7.69
N ARG A 213 -10.71 -0.83 -7.26
CA ARG A 213 -11.20 0.47 -6.76
C ARG A 213 -10.51 0.88 -5.46
N ALA A 214 -10.36 -0.05 -4.50
CA ALA A 214 -9.68 0.21 -3.25
C ALA A 214 -8.23 0.65 -3.46
N VAL A 215 -7.48 -0.06 -4.32
CA VAL A 215 -6.09 0.28 -4.67
C VAL A 215 -6.00 1.65 -5.36
N ASN A 216 -6.93 1.95 -6.27
CA ASN A 216 -6.99 3.24 -6.96
C ASN A 216 -7.21 4.44 -6.03
N ARG A 217 -7.91 4.23 -4.90
CA ARG A 217 -8.21 5.24 -3.87
C ARG A 217 -7.20 5.30 -2.72
N SER A 218 -6.22 4.40 -2.71
CA SER A 218 -5.27 4.23 -1.60
C SER A 218 -3.83 4.21 -2.11
N PHE A 219 -3.28 3.02 -2.36
CA PHE A 219 -1.90 2.83 -2.78
C PHE A 219 -1.61 3.60 -4.07
N ASN A 220 -2.51 3.66 -5.06
CA ASN A 220 -2.27 4.47 -6.26
C ASN A 220 -2.29 5.99 -6.03
N GLN A 221 -2.63 6.44 -4.83
CA GLN A 221 -2.64 7.84 -4.43
C GLN A 221 -1.52 8.20 -3.45
N ILE A 222 -0.51 7.35 -3.26
CA ILE A 222 0.66 7.71 -2.45
C ILE A 222 1.88 8.04 -3.30
N THR A 223 2.78 8.87 -2.77
CA THR A 223 4.12 9.08 -3.34
C THR A 223 5.14 9.57 -2.31
N VAL A 224 6.33 8.97 -2.32
CA VAL A 224 7.51 9.41 -1.56
C VAL A 224 8.48 10.14 -2.49
N ASP A 225 8.97 9.51 -3.55
CA ASP A 225 10.12 10.00 -4.33
C ASP A 225 9.85 10.23 -5.82
N GLY A 226 8.81 9.61 -6.39
CA GLY A 226 8.50 9.75 -7.82
C GLY A 226 8.85 8.51 -8.65
N ASP A 227 9.47 7.49 -8.05
CA ASP A 227 9.92 6.29 -8.75
C ASP A 227 8.92 5.13 -8.61
N THR A 228 8.56 4.44 -9.70
CA THR A 228 7.68 3.25 -9.66
C THR A 228 8.52 1.97 -9.63
N SER A 229 8.27 1.06 -8.70
CA SER A 229 9.06 -0.17 -8.57
C SER A 229 8.67 -1.25 -9.57
N THR A 230 9.62 -2.17 -9.74
CA THR A 230 9.51 -3.39 -10.54
C THR A 230 8.70 -4.49 -9.87
N ASN A 231 8.35 -4.34 -8.59
CA ASN A 231 7.82 -5.43 -7.76
C ASN A 231 6.43 -5.18 -7.18
N ASP A 232 5.88 -3.99 -7.41
CA ASP A 232 4.59 -3.53 -6.89
C ASP A 232 3.52 -4.61 -6.95
N THR A 233 2.98 -4.98 -5.79
CA THR A 233 2.02 -6.09 -5.70
C THR A 233 1.08 -5.88 -4.52
N VAL A 234 -0.22 -5.79 -4.81
CA VAL A 234 -1.31 -5.95 -3.85
C VAL A 234 -2.01 -7.26 -4.15
N ILE A 235 -2.05 -8.20 -3.19
CA ILE A 235 -2.81 -9.44 -3.29
C ILE A 235 -3.85 -9.47 -2.17
N ALA A 236 -5.08 -9.81 -2.52
CA ALA A 236 -6.18 -9.93 -1.57
C ALA A 236 -6.82 -11.32 -1.65
N LEU A 237 -6.87 -12.03 -0.53
CA LEU A 237 -7.50 -13.35 -0.39
C LEU A 237 -8.84 -13.23 0.34
N ALA A 238 -9.86 -13.93 -0.14
CA ALA A 238 -11.16 -14.07 0.53
C ALA A 238 -11.57 -15.54 0.64
N ASN A 239 -11.67 -16.09 1.85
CA ASN A 239 -11.83 -17.54 2.08
C ASN A 239 -13.23 -18.00 2.51
N GLY A 240 -14.17 -17.08 2.74
CA GLY A 240 -15.55 -17.41 3.13
C GLY A 240 -15.74 -18.02 4.53
N GLN A 241 -14.73 -18.04 5.40
CA GLN A 241 -14.81 -18.67 6.73
C GLN A 241 -15.64 -17.91 7.77
N SER A 242 -16.06 -16.67 7.49
CA SER A 242 -17.14 -16.00 8.23
C SER A 242 -18.47 -16.73 8.08
N ARG A 243 -18.61 -17.52 6.99
CA ARG A 243 -19.81 -18.25 6.61
C ARG A 243 -21.03 -17.34 6.45
N THR A 244 -20.83 -16.08 6.05
CA THR A 244 -21.92 -15.20 5.61
C THR A 244 -22.50 -15.67 4.26
N SER A 245 -23.67 -15.15 3.90
CA SER A 245 -24.21 -15.34 2.55
C SER A 245 -23.24 -14.82 1.51
N ALA A 246 -23.08 -15.55 0.41
CA ALA A 246 -22.18 -15.15 -0.66
C ALA A 246 -22.61 -13.82 -1.30
N ILE A 247 -21.70 -12.85 -1.27
CA ILE A 247 -21.85 -11.54 -1.91
C ILE A 247 -21.48 -11.69 -3.39
N THR A 248 -22.50 -11.82 -4.24
CA THR A 248 -22.31 -12.10 -5.67
C THR A 248 -22.67 -10.92 -6.57
N ASN A 249 -23.37 -9.92 -6.05
CA ASN A 249 -23.84 -8.75 -6.78
C ASN A 249 -23.60 -7.47 -5.96
N VAL A 250 -23.64 -6.32 -6.65
CA VAL A 250 -23.61 -5.01 -6.01
C VAL A 250 -24.84 -4.82 -5.12
N GLY A 251 -24.65 -4.21 -3.95
CA GLY A 251 -25.68 -3.95 -2.95
C GLY A 251 -25.04 -3.55 -1.61
N ALA A 252 -25.85 -3.36 -0.58
CA ALA A 252 -25.39 -2.83 0.71
C ALA A 252 -24.23 -3.62 1.35
N GLU A 253 -24.29 -4.95 1.33
CA GLU A 253 -23.20 -5.79 1.88
C GLU A 253 -21.93 -5.73 1.03
N ALA A 254 -22.07 -5.62 -0.30
CA ALA A 254 -20.92 -5.43 -1.20
C ALA A 254 -20.27 -4.05 -0.96
N GLU A 255 -21.07 -2.99 -0.89
CA GLU A 255 -20.60 -1.64 -0.58
C GLU A 255 -19.91 -1.58 0.78
N LYS A 256 -20.46 -2.28 1.78
CA LYS A 256 -19.87 -2.38 3.12
C LYS A 256 -18.53 -3.11 3.09
N LEU A 257 -18.44 -4.25 2.39
CA LEU A 257 -17.19 -5.00 2.24
C LEU A 257 -16.12 -4.18 1.50
N GLU A 258 -16.49 -3.51 0.41
CA GLU A 258 -15.59 -2.64 -0.34
C GLU A 258 -15.11 -1.46 0.48
N ALA A 259 -15.98 -0.86 1.30
CA ALA A 259 -15.61 0.24 2.18
C ALA A 259 -14.57 -0.21 3.23
N MET A 260 -14.73 -1.41 3.81
CA MET A 260 -13.72 -1.95 4.73
C MET A 260 -12.40 -2.27 4.02
N LEU A 261 -12.44 -2.85 2.81
CA LEU A 261 -11.24 -3.09 2.00
C LEU A 261 -10.52 -1.79 1.66
N THR A 262 -11.28 -0.77 1.27
CA THR A 262 -10.74 0.57 0.98
C THR A 262 -10.10 1.17 2.22
N GLU A 263 -10.73 1.08 3.39
CA GLU A 263 -10.17 1.59 4.65
C GLU A 263 -8.87 0.90 5.04
N VAL A 264 -8.80 -0.44 4.94
CA VAL A 264 -7.55 -1.20 5.17
C VAL A 264 -6.45 -0.73 4.22
N CYS A 265 -6.76 -0.62 2.92
CA CYS A 265 -5.78 -0.17 1.94
C CYS A 265 -5.35 1.29 2.16
N VAL A 266 -6.27 2.20 2.48
CA VAL A 266 -5.97 3.62 2.78
C VAL A 266 -5.08 3.72 4.02
N TYR A 267 -5.39 3.00 5.09
CA TYR A 267 -4.56 3.00 6.30
C TYR A 267 -3.14 2.54 6.00
N LEU A 268 -2.99 1.41 5.31
CA LEU A 268 -1.69 0.86 4.95
C LEU A 268 -0.92 1.79 3.98
N ALA A 269 -1.61 2.42 3.04
CA ALA A 269 -1.03 3.39 2.12
C ALA A 269 -0.51 4.63 2.86
N LYS A 270 -1.27 5.18 3.81
CA LYS A 270 -0.83 6.27 4.69
C LYS A 270 0.37 5.86 5.53
N ALA A 271 0.37 4.64 6.07
CA ALA A 271 1.51 4.10 6.82
C ALA A 271 2.78 4.01 5.96
N VAL A 272 2.66 3.60 4.69
CA VAL A 272 3.78 3.61 3.73
C VAL A 272 4.28 5.02 3.46
N ALA A 273 3.40 5.97 3.17
CA ALA A 273 3.79 7.36 2.93
C ALA A 273 4.44 8.00 4.16
N ARG A 274 3.89 7.76 5.37
CA ARG A 274 4.40 8.32 6.62
C ARG A 274 5.77 7.77 6.98
N ASP A 275 6.03 6.50 6.66
CA ASP A 275 7.30 5.82 6.86
C ASP A 275 8.23 5.97 5.64
N GLY A 276 8.01 6.99 4.81
CA GLY A 276 8.89 7.31 3.69
C GLY A 276 10.34 7.51 4.14
N GLU A 277 11.31 7.14 3.32
CA GLU A 277 12.73 7.26 3.69
C GLU A 277 13.12 8.70 4.05
N GLY A 278 13.54 8.91 5.30
CA GLY A 278 13.86 10.23 5.84
C GLY A 278 12.65 11.14 6.11
N ALA A 279 11.42 10.65 5.97
CA ALA A 279 10.20 11.43 6.23
C ALA A 279 10.09 11.83 7.70
N THR A 280 9.74 13.09 7.94
CA THR A 280 9.44 13.60 9.28
C THR A 280 7.95 13.86 9.48
N CYS A 281 7.18 13.95 8.40
CA CYS A 281 5.75 14.23 8.48
C CYS A 281 4.99 13.62 7.30
N LEU A 282 3.75 13.17 7.55
CA LEU A 282 2.79 12.78 6.51
C LEU A 282 2.03 14.02 6.01
N MET A 283 1.78 14.07 4.71
CA MET A 283 0.99 15.10 4.06
C MET A 283 -0.21 14.44 3.35
N GLU A 284 -1.41 15.00 3.54
CA GLU A 284 -2.62 14.67 2.78
C GLU A 284 -3.03 15.88 1.95
N VAL A 285 -3.11 15.69 0.63
CA VAL A 285 -3.60 16.69 -0.32
C VAL A 285 -5.02 16.30 -0.73
N GLN A 286 -5.97 17.19 -0.50
CA GLN A 286 -7.37 17.04 -0.88
C GLN A 286 -7.69 18.03 -2.00
N VAL A 287 -8.21 17.54 -3.12
CA VAL A 287 -8.60 18.35 -4.26
C VAL A 287 -10.09 18.22 -4.51
N THR A 288 -10.76 19.35 -4.77
CA THR A 288 -12.18 19.41 -5.16
C THR A 288 -12.39 20.35 -6.34
N GLY A 289 -13.53 20.22 -7.01
CA GLY A 289 -13.95 21.17 -8.04
C GLY A 289 -13.56 20.78 -9.47
N THR A 290 -13.01 19.58 -9.68
CA THR A 290 -12.69 19.05 -11.02
C THR A 290 -13.92 18.45 -11.69
N SER A 291 -13.82 18.12 -12.99
CA SER A 291 -14.88 17.41 -13.73
C SER A 291 -15.15 16.00 -13.20
N ASP A 292 -14.12 15.34 -12.68
CA ASP A 292 -14.14 13.93 -12.28
C ASP A 292 -13.08 13.61 -11.21
N GLU A 293 -13.23 12.44 -10.57
CA GLU A 293 -12.33 11.91 -9.52
C GLU A 293 -10.89 11.74 -10.03
N ALA A 294 -10.71 11.29 -11.28
CA ALA A 294 -9.39 11.05 -11.87
C ALA A 294 -8.56 12.34 -11.98
N SER A 295 -9.20 13.42 -12.43
CA SER A 295 -8.60 14.75 -12.52
C SER A 295 -8.23 15.30 -11.14
N ALA A 296 -9.07 15.12 -10.12
CA ALA A 296 -8.74 15.54 -8.75
C ALA A 296 -7.56 14.74 -8.18
N ASN A 297 -7.56 13.42 -8.36
CA ASN A 297 -6.46 12.55 -7.95
C ASN A 297 -5.14 12.93 -8.63
N GLN A 298 -5.18 13.27 -9.92
CA GLN A 298 -3.99 13.71 -10.66
C GLN A 298 -3.40 15.02 -10.09
N ILE A 299 -4.24 16.02 -9.80
CA ILE A 299 -3.79 17.25 -9.15
C ILE A 299 -3.24 16.96 -7.75
N ALA A 300 -3.97 16.19 -6.94
CA ALA A 300 -3.59 15.87 -5.56
C ALA A 300 -2.21 15.20 -5.51
N LYS A 301 -2.02 14.19 -6.37
CA LYS A 301 -0.77 13.44 -6.46
C LYS A 301 0.39 14.26 -7.02
N THR A 302 0.12 15.17 -7.97
CA THR A 302 1.13 16.11 -8.48
C THR A 302 1.66 17.03 -7.38
N ILE A 303 0.76 17.54 -6.53
CA ILE A 303 1.13 18.36 -5.36
C ILE A 303 1.91 17.52 -4.35
N ALA A 304 1.40 16.33 -4.02
CA ALA A 304 2.02 15.43 -3.05
C ALA A 304 3.45 15.00 -3.44
N GLY A 305 3.70 14.81 -4.74
CA GLY A 305 5.01 14.45 -5.30
C GLY A 305 5.91 15.64 -5.65
N SER A 306 5.49 16.88 -5.42
CA SER A 306 6.29 18.05 -5.79
C SER A 306 7.46 18.29 -4.84
N SER A 307 8.71 18.12 -5.30
CA SER A 307 9.91 18.33 -4.45
C SER A 307 9.95 19.70 -3.78
N LEU A 308 9.40 20.74 -4.43
CA LEU A 308 9.27 22.07 -3.84
C LEU A 308 8.24 22.09 -2.69
N VAL A 309 7.07 21.47 -2.86
CA VAL A 309 6.08 21.37 -1.78
C VAL A 309 6.66 20.55 -0.64
N LYS A 310 7.19 19.36 -0.93
CA LYS A 310 7.78 18.45 0.05
C LYS A 310 8.89 19.11 0.87
N SER A 311 9.78 19.89 0.24
CA SER A 311 10.83 20.64 0.94
C SER A 311 10.30 21.83 1.75
N ALA A 312 9.21 22.47 1.32
CA ALA A 312 8.56 23.53 2.10
C ALA A 312 7.92 22.95 3.37
N ILE A 313 7.25 21.79 3.27
CA ILE A 313 6.72 21.08 4.44
C ILE A 313 7.85 20.69 5.39
N PHE A 314 8.97 20.16 4.89
CA PHE A 314 10.15 19.85 5.72
C PHE A 314 10.67 21.09 6.46
N GLY A 315 10.78 22.22 5.74
CA GLY A 315 11.22 23.51 6.30
C GLY A 315 10.18 24.23 7.17
N ARG A 316 8.98 23.65 7.36
CA ARG A 316 7.84 24.26 8.08
C ARG A 316 7.44 25.62 7.49
N ASP A 317 7.57 25.76 6.18
CA ASP A 317 7.22 26.95 5.41
C ASP A 317 5.82 26.79 4.78
N PRO A 318 4.80 27.56 5.21
CA PRO A 318 3.45 27.52 4.65
C PRO A 318 3.40 28.16 3.26
N ASN A 319 3.97 27.49 2.27
CA ASN A 319 4.26 28.05 0.95
C ASN A 319 3.15 27.72 -0.07
N TRP A 320 2.07 28.50 -0.04
CA TRP A 320 0.95 28.35 -1.00
C TRP A 320 1.40 28.49 -2.46
N GLY A 321 2.43 29.29 -2.75
CA GLY A 321 2.93 29.50 -4.12
C GLY A 321 3.47 28.22 -4.75
N ARG A 322 4.16 27.39 -3.95
CA ARG A 322 4.64 26.06 -4.40
C ARG A 322 3.49 25.07 -4.59
N ILE A 323 2.43 25.18 -3.79
CA ILE A 323 1.20 24.36 -3.93
C ILE A 323 0.47 24.75 -5.23
N ALA A 324 0.22 26.05 -5.44
CA ALA A 324 -0.41 26.58 -6.66
C ALA A 324 0.39 26.20 -7.92
N GLY A 325 1.71 26.38 -7.89
CA GLY A 325 2.58 26.00 -9.01
C GLY A 325 2.55 24.50 -9.31
N ALA A 326 2.44 23.64 -8.29
CA ALA A 326 2.28 22.20 -8.47
C ALA A 326 0.91 21.84 -9.06
N ALA A 327 -0.17 22.47 -8.58
CA ALA A 327 -1.51 22.30 -9.16
C ALA A 327 -1.54 22.71 -10.64
N GLY A 328 -0.95 23.86 -10.98
CA GLY A 328 -0.92 24.39 -12.35
C GLY A 328 -0.14 23.52 -13.36
N ARG A 329 0.82 22.70 -12.90
CA ARG A 329 1.55 21.75 -13.76
C ARG A 329 1.00 20.33 -13.74
N ALA A 330 -0.17 20.10 -13.14
CA ALA A 330 -0.75 18.76 -13.01
C ALA A 330 -1.25 18.18 -14.34
N GLY A 331 -1.36 18.98 -15.40
CA GLY A 331 -1.90 18.53 -16.69
C GLY A 331 -3.44 18.45 -16.73
N VAL A 332 -4.11 18.98 -15.71
CA VAL A 332 -5.57 19.13 -15.61
C VAL A 332 -5.90 20.61 -15.79
N LYS A 333 -6.84 20.94 -16.67
CA LYS A 333 -7.24 22.33 -16.93
C LYS A 333 -8.20 22.83 -15.85
N PHE A 334 -7.93 24.02 -15.35
CA PHE A 334 -8.81 24.81 -14.49
C PHE A 334 -8.49 26.30 -14.68
N GLU A 335 -9.44 27.18 -14.37
CA GLU A 335 -9.24 28.62 -14.41
C GLU A 335 -8.53 29.09 -13.14
N GLN A 336 -7.48 29.92 -13.26
CA GLN A 336 -6.68 30.35 -12.12
C GLN A 336 -7.53 31.07 -11.07
N GLU A 337 -8.54 31.82 -11.50
CA GLU A 337 -9.49 32.57 -10.68
C GLU A 337 -10.39 31.67 -9.84
N GLN A 338 -10.39 30.35 -10.05
CA GLN A 338 -11.14 29.38 -9.26
C GLN A 338 -10.29 28.71 -8.17
N LEU A 339 -9.00 29.06 -8.09
CA LEU A 339 -8.07 28.42 -7.17
C LEU A 339 -8.29 28.91 -5.74
N GLU A 340 -8.56 27.98 -4.83
CA GLU A 340 -8.55 28.17 -3.38
C GLU A 340 -7.52 27.22 -2.77
N ILE A 341 -6.71 27.70 -1.82
CA ILE A 341 -5.71 26.87 -1.12
C ILE A 341 -5.79 27.10 0.38
N LYS A 342 -5.93 26.00 1.12
CA LYS A 342 -5.82 25.96 2.59
C LYS A 342 -4.68 25.06 3.04
N LEU A 343 -4.04 25.43 4.14
CA LEU A 343 -3.11 24.59 4.90
C LEU A 343 -3.69 24.43 6.30
N GLY A 344 -4.13 23.23 6.68
CA GLY A 344 -5.03 23.08 7.82
C GLY A 344 -6.24 23.99 7.66
N ASP A 345 -6.50 24.84 8.65
CA ASP A 345 -7.60 25.82 8.62
C ASP A 345 -7.18 27.19 8.08
N PHE A 346 -5.92 27.37 7.69
CA PHE A 346 -5.40 28.63 7.18
C PHE A 346 -5.72 28.78 5.68
N LEU A 347 -6.69 29.63 5.35
CA LEU A 347 -6.99 30.04 3.97
C LEU A 347 -5.91 31.01 3.48
N MET A 348 -5.13 30.59 2.49
CA MET A 348 -3.97 31.34 1.99
C MET A 348 -4.20 31.96 0.61
N MET A 349 -5.13 31.41 -0.16
CA MET A 349 -5.49 31.89 -1.49
C MET A 349 -6.98 31.61 -1.73
N GLU A 350 -7.68 32.57 -2.32
CA GLU A 350 -9.08 32.47 -2.73
C GLU A 350 -9.28 33.26 -4.02
N ASN A 351 -10.14 32.76 -4.91
CA ASN A 351 -10.41 33.36 -6.22
C ASN A 351 -9.14 33.63 -7.05
N GLY A 352 -8.13 32.76 -6.93
CA GLY A 352 -6.82 32.93 -7.59
C GLY A 352 -5.95 34.07 -7.06
N GLN A 353 -6.33 34.71 -5.96
CA GLN A 353 -5.60 35.81 -5.32
C GLN A 353 -5.04 35.39 -3.96
N PRO A 354 -3.79 35.78 -3.62
CA PRO A 354 -3.24 35.54 -2.29
C PRO A 354 -4.01 36.34 -1.23
N LEU A 355 -4.18 35.74 -0.05
CA LEU A 355 -4.76 36.41 1.12
C LEU A 355 -3.68 36.67 2.18
N ASP A 356 -3.93 37.67 3.02
CA ASP A 356 -3.17 37.83 4.26
C ASP A 356 -3.56 36.72 5.25
N PHE A 357 -2.58 36.03 5.81
CA PHE A 357 -2.77 35.00 6.83
C PHE A 357 -1.65 35.05 7.86
N ASP A 358 -1.91 34.51 9.06
CA ASP A 358 -0.88 34.40 10.09
C ASP A 358 0.13 33.30 9.74
N ARG A 359 1.23 33.72 9.11
CA ARG A 359 2.31 32.83 8.69
C ARG A 359 3.00 32.12 9.85
N ALA A 360 3.08 32.77 11.02
CA ALA A 360 3.72 32.18 12.19
C ALA A 360 2.85 31.06 12.77
N ALA A 361 1.53 31.29 12.87
CA ALA A 361 0.58 30.27 13.30
C ALA A 361 0.51 29.08 12.32
N ALA A 362 0.55 29.33 11.00
CA ALA A 362 0.59 28.27 10.01
C ALA A 362 1.89 27.44 10.06
N SER A 363 3.04 28.07 10.31
CA SER A 363 4.30 27.37 10.55
C SER A 363 4.25 26.54 11.85
N GLU A 364 3.62 27.06 12.89
CA GLU A 364 3.45 26.33 14.15
C GLU A 364 2.53 25.11 13.97
N TYR A 365 1.46 25.21 13.19
CA TYR A 365 0.65 24.06 12.77
C TYR A 365 1.50 22.96 12.11
N LEU A 366 2.39 23.32 11.17
CA LEU A 366 3.28 22.35 10.52
C LEU A 366 4.20 21.65 11.54
N LYS A 367 4.73 22.38 12.53
CA LYS A 367 5.55 21.78 13.60
C LYS A 367 4.75 20.84 14.48
N GLN A 368 3.53 21.23 14.86
CA GLN A 368 2.63 20.41 15.66
C GLN A 368 2.32 19.09 14.95
N ARG A 369 2.02 19.13 13.64
CA ARG A 369 1.82 17.92 12.84
C ARG A 369 3.08 17.07 12.73
N ALA A 370 4.26 17.66 12.56
CA ALA A 370 5.49 16.88 12.56
C ALA A 370 5.80 16.20 13.92
N ALA A 371 5.30 16.75 15.03
CA ALA A 371 5.46 16.21 16.37
C ALA A 371 4.26 15.35 16.84
N GLY A 372 3.26 15.16 15.99
CA GLY A 372 2.05 14.40 16.32
C GLY A 372 2.32 12.91 16.55
N GLU A 373 1.35 12.26 17.18
CA GLU A 373 1.26 10.81 17.29
C GLU A 373 1.04 10.16 15.92
N TYR A 374 1.84 9.12 15.66
CA TYR A 374 1.89 8.39 14.39
C TYR A 374 0.50 7.99 13.86
N LEU A 375 0.17 8.43 12.65
CA LEU A 375 -1.09 8.21 11.93
C LEU A 375 -2.37 8.66 12.66
N LYS A 376 -2.26 9.48 13.70
CA LYS A 376 -3.44 10.03 14.42
C LYS A 376 -3.57 11.53 14.21
N ASP A 377 -2.55 12.30 14.57
CA ASP A 377 -2.54 13.75 14.48
C ASP A 377 -1.27 14.30 13.82
N ASP A 378 -0.46 13.44 13.20
CA ASP A 378 0.82 13.76 12.55
C ASP A 378 0.72 14.12 11.04
N THR A 379 -0.50 14.39 10.56
CA THR A 379 -0.77 14.65 9.15
C THR A 379 -0.95 16.14 8.87
N VAL A 380 -0.13 16.70 7.98
CA VAL A 380 -0.34 18.02 7.40
C VAL A 380 -1.42 17.94 6.32
N LEU A 381 -2.47 18.75 6.49
CA LEU A 381 -3.58 18.81 5.54
C LEU A 381 -3.40 19.99 4.57
N ILE A 382 -3.48 19.71 3.28
CA ILE A 382 -3.54 20.70 2.22
C ILE A 382 -4.86 20.52 1.47
N SER A 383 -5.69 21.56 1.43
CA SER A 383 -6.94 21.54 0.66
C SER A 383 -6.82 22.49 -0.53
N VAL A 384 -7.20 22.01 -1.72
CA VAL A 384 -7.16 22.78 -2.96
C VAL A 384 -8.52 22.67 -3.67
N LYS A 385 -9.18 23.79 -3.92
CA LYS A 385 -10.36 23.86 -4.80
C LYS A 385 -9.92 24.44 -6.13
N VAL A 386 -10.35 23.85 -7.25
CA VAL A 386 -10.01 24.32 -8.60
C VAL A 386 -11.23 24.66 -9.46
N GLY A 387 -12.43 24.67 -8.87
CA GLY A 387 -13.69 24.94 -9.55
C GLY A 387 -14.90 24.43 -8.77
N ASP A 388 -16.05 24.35 -9.44
CA ASP A 388 -17.33 23.89 -8.85
C ASP A 388 -17.80 22.54 -9.40
N GLY A 389 -16.92 21.80 -10.08
CA GLY A 389 -17.22 20.46 -10.56
C GLY A 389 -17.40 19.44 -9.42
N VAL A 390 -18.03 18.30 -9.75
CA VAL A 390 -18.35 17.23 -8.77
C VAL A 390 -17.14 16.36 -8.39
N GLY A 391 -16.04 16.49 -9.11
CA GLY A 391 -14.82 15.72 -8.89
C GLY A 391 -14.14 16.09 -7.58
N SER A 392 -13.75 15.06 -6.84
CA SER A 392 -12.93 15.18 -5.63
C SER A 392 -11.96 14.02 -5.56
N GLY A 393 -10.82 14.23 -4.91
CA GLY A 393 -9.72 13.29 -4.89
C GLY A 393 -8.73 13.58 -3.78
N LYS A 394 -7.95 12.57 -3.41
CA LYS A 394 -6.97 12.66 -2.34
C LYS A 394 -5.68 11.98 -2.74
N ALA A 395 -4.58 12.50 -2.27
CA ALA A 395 -3.29 11.85 -2.34
C ALA A 395 -2.47 12.08 -1.07
N TRP A 396 -1.57 11.15 -0.78
CA TRP A 396 -0.68 11.22 0.36
C TRP A 396 0.77 11.22 -0.09
N GLY A 397 1.60 11.92 0.67
CA GLY A 397 3.05 11.84 0.53
C GLY A 397 3.71 12.24 1.81
N CYS A 398 5.03 12.34 1.80
CA CYS A 398 5.80 12.87 2.92
C CYS A 398 6.55 14.14 2.54
N ASP A 399 7.19 14.76 3.50
CA ASP A 399 8.18 15.80 3.24
C ASP A 399 9.48 15.24 2.60
N LEU A 400 10.38 16.14 2.17
CA LEU A 400 11.69 15.78 1.58
C LEU A 400 12.79 16.34 2.49
N SER A 401 13.43 15.45 3.25
CA SER A 401 14.49 15.80 4.20
C SER A 401 15.89 15.54 3.65
N TYR A 402 16.91 15.95 4.40
CA TYR A 402 18.30 15.59 4.12
C TYR A 402 18.55 14.08 4.23
N ASP A 403 17.85 13.39 5.14
CA ASP A 403 18.05 11.97 5.38
C ASP A 403 17.61 11.11 4.19
N TYR A 404 16.61 11.55 3.40
CA TYR A 404 16.26 10.89 2.15
C TYR A 404 17.49 10.78 1.22
N VAL A 405 18.21 11.89 1.04
CA VAL A 405 19.41 11.94 0.18
C VAL A 405 20.52 11.10 0.79
N LYS A 406 20.73 11.19 2.11
CA LYS A 406 21.77 10.43 2.81
C LYS A 406 21.55 8.92 2.66
N ILE A 407 20.35 8.43 2.95
CA ILE A 407 19.98 7.02 2.86
C ILE A 407 20.24 6.49 1.44
N ASN A 408 19.71 7.19 0.43
CA ASN A 408 19.78 6.73 -0.96
C ASN A 408 21.14 6.98 -1.64
N ALA A 409 22.02 7.81 -1.07
CA ALA A 409 23.39 7.98 -1.54
C ALA A 409 24.37 6.98 -0.91
N GLU A 410 24.11 6.54 0.32
CA GLU A 410 25.00 5.65 1.09
C GLU A 410 24.58 4.18 1.03
N TYR A 411 23.29 3.89 0.83
CA TYR A 411 22.74 2.54 0.76
C TYR A 411 22.55 2.10 -0.70
N THR A 412 23.21 1.01 -1.10
CA THR A 412 23.03 0.44 -2.45
C THR A 412 21.81 -0.47 -2.48
N THR A 413 20.83 -0.11 -3.30
CA THR A 413 19.67 -0.95 -3.64
C THR A 413 20.02 -2.05 -4.61
#